data_AF-A0AA38C6N7-F1
#
_entry.id   AF-A0AA38C6N7-F1
#
_cell.length_a   1.000
_cell.length_b   1.000
_cell.length_c   1.000
_cell.angle_alpha   90.00
_cell.angle_beta   90.00
_cell.angle_gamma   90.00
#
_symmetry.space_group_name_H-M   'P 1'
#
loop_
_entity.id
_entity.type
_entity.pdbx_description
1 polymer ?
#
loop_
_entity_poly.entity_id
_entity_poly.type
_entity_poly.pdbx_seq_one_letter_code
_entity_poly.pdbx_strand_id
1 'polypeptide(L)'
;MGYNIQENNERRGLIFRVNELRSRRGLVASDFELEDVNGLEQLFCNMRLRHNVDRPDEADMCVRDGRRLNIVNRFKLDALTQFNLGVER
;
A
#
# COMPACT_ATOMS: atom_id res chain seq x y z
N MET A 1 2.93 27.76 -18.75
CA MET A 1 3.78 26.76 -18.06
C MET A 1 3.36 25.40 -18.63
N GLY A 2 4.19 24.79 -19.48
CA GLY A 2 3.85 23.53 -20.16
C GLY A 2 4.51 22.35 -19.46
N TYR A 3 3.76 21.29 -19.18
CA TYR A 3 4.33 20.02 -18.71
C TYR A 3 4.73 19.20 -19.93
N ASN A 4 6.02 18.86 -20.03
CA ASN A 4 6.48 17.92 -21.06
C ASN A 4 6.29 16.50 -20.53
N ILE A 5 5.17 15.88 -20.90
CA ILE A 5 4.77 14.53 -20.46
C ILE A 5 5.37 13.47 -21.41
N GLN A 6 5.70 13.85 -22.64
CA GLN A 6 6.30 12.94 -23.60
C GLN A 6 7.82 12.93 -23.39
N GLU A 7 8.33 11.89 -22.75
CA GLU A 7 9.76 11.65 -22.49
C GLU A 7 10.59 11.36 -23.77
N ASN A 8 10.19 11.93 -24.91
CA ASN A 8 10.88 11.80 -26.18
C ASN A 8 12.32 12.30 -26.01
N ASN A 9 13.28 11.38 -26.16
CA ASN A 9 14.74 11.56 -26.03
C ASN A 9 15.33 11.54 -24.60
N GLU A 10 14.58 11.19 -23.56
CA GLU A 10 15.16 10.99 -22.22
C GLU A 10 15.58 9.52 -21.99
N ARG A 11 16.89 9.27 -21.85
CA ARG A 11 17.44 7.92 -21.57
C ARG A 11 17.45 7.55 -20.07
N ARG A 12 16.56 8.14 -19.27
CA ARG A 12 16.59 8.03 -17.80
C ARG A 12 16.00 6.72 -17.28
N GLY A 13 15.18 6.04 -18.09
CA GLY A 13 14.47 4.82 -17.68
C GLY A 13 13.36 5.10 -16.66
N LEU A 14 12.72 4.03 -16.17
CA LEU A 14 11.52 4.14 -15.30
C LEU A 14 11.84 4.54 -13.84
N ILE A 15 13.12 4.51 -13.44
CA ILE A 15 13.58 4.88 -12.10
C ILE A 15 14.69 5.91 -12.24
N PHE A 16 14.42 7.15 -11.83
CA PHE A 16 15.38 8.25 -11.92
C PHE A 16 15.59 8.91 -10.55
N ARG A 17 16.79 9.47 -10.36
CA ARG A 17 17.17 10.17 -9.14
C ARG A 17 16.42 11.50 -9.04
N VAL A 18 15.71 11.71 -7.94
CA VAL A 18 15.11 12.99 -7.58
C VAL A 18 16.04 13.73 -6.62
N ASN A 19 16.40 14.97 -6.94
CA ASN A 19 17.30 15.77 -6.10
C ASN A 19 16.58 16.40 -4.89
N GLU A 20 15.34 16.85 -5.08
CA GLU A 20 14.47 17.35 -4.00
C GLU A 20 13.09 16.72 -4.10
N LEU A 21 12.76 15.81 -3.19
CA LEU A 21 11.43 15.20 -3.15
C LEU A 21 10.46 16.12 -2.39
N ARG A 22 9.72 16.95 -3.10
CA ARG A 22 8.63 17.75 -2.52
C ARG A 22 7.36 16.92 -2.38
N SER A 23 7.40 15.92 -1.50
CA SER A 23 6.21 15.15 -1.14
C SER A 23 5.53 15.83 0.03
N ARG A 24 4.29 16.31 -0.17
CA ARG A 24 3.37 16.56 0.95
C ARG A 24 2.96 15.18 1.47
N ARG A 25 3.75 14.60 2.38
CA ARG A 25 3.28 13.48 3.20
C ARG A 25 2.11 14.01 4.01
N GLY A 26 0.90 13.55 3.70
CA GLY A 26 -0.26 13.83 4.53
C GLY A 26 -0.01 13.24 5.92
N LEU A 27 0.27 14.09 6.90
CA LEU A 27 0.03 13.79 8.31
C LEU A 27 -1.50 13.83 8.49
N VAL A 28 -2.21 12.87 7.90
CA VAL A 28 -3.66 12.77 8.03
C VAL A 28 -3.92 11.70 9.09
N ALA A 29 -3.57 12.02 10.33
CA ALA A 29 -4.36 11.57 11.47
C ALA A 29 -5.41 12.65 11.65
N SER A 30 -6.43 12.64 10.80
CA SER A 30 -7.53 13.57 10.94
C SER A 30 -8.80 12.78 10.82
N ASP A 31 -9.45 12.59 11.96
CA ASP A 31 -10.88 12.37 12.08
C ASP A 31 -11.60 13.58 11.47
N PHE A 32 -11.52 13.72 10.15
CA PHE A 32 -12.39 14.61 9.40
C PHE A 32 -13.73 13.89 9.32
N GLU A 33 -14.64 14.26 10.21
CA GLU A 33 -16.07 14.09 10.00
C GLU A 33 -16.44 14.86 8.72
N LEU A 34 -16.26 14.21 7.57
CA LEU A 34 -16.85 14.61 6.31
C LEU A 34 -18.29 14.13 6.34
N GLU A 35 -19.15 14.93 6.96
CA GLU A 35 -20.56 14.93 6.60
C GLU A 35 -20.64 15.17 5.08
N ASP A 36 -21.29 14.23 4.39
CA ASP A 36 -21.93 14.41 3.09
C ASP A 36 -21.10 14.25 1.81
N VAL A 37 -20.30 13.16 1.70
CA VAL A 37 -19.87 12.63 0.40
C VAL A 37 -20.02 11.11 0.40
N ASN A 38 -20.76 10.56 -0.56
CA ASN A 38 -21.06 9.12 -0.73
C ASN A 38 -19.99 8.19 -0.13
N GLY A 39 -20.36 7.42 0.90
CA GLY A 39 -19.44 6.54 1.66
C GLY A 39 -18.71 5.46 0.84
N LEU A 40 -18.99 5.34 -0.46
CA LEU A 40 -18.20 4.52 -1.39
C LEU A 40 -16.77 5.03 -1.55
N GLU A 41 -16.53 6.34 -1.50
CA GLU A 41 -15.17 6.89 -1.54
C GLU A 41 -14.37 6.38 -0.34
N GLN A 42 -14.96 6.44 0.86
CA GLN A 42 -14.32 5.99 2.08
C GLN A 42 -14.07 4.47 2.07
N LEU A 43 -14.89 3.69 1.35
CA LEU A 43 -14.72 2.24 1.18
C LEU A 43 -13.62 1.88 0.18
N PHE A 44 -13.62 2.50 -1.01
CA PHE A 44 -12.71 2.14 -2.11
C PHE A 44 -11.36 2.86 -2.03
N CYS A 45 -11.34 4.16 -1.72
CA CYS A 45 -10.10 4.95 -1.70
C CYS A 45 -9.24 4.68 -0.46
N ASN A 46 -9.82 4.17 0.63
CA ASN A 46 -9.07 3.75 1.83
C ASN A 46 -8.73 2.26 1.83
N MET A 47 -8.93 1.55 0.72
CA MET A 47 -8.59 0.13 0.63
C MET A 47 -7.10 -0.08 0.94
N ARG A 48 -6.82 -1.01 1.85
CA ARG A 48 -5.44 -1.31 2.27
C ARG A 48 -4.71 -2.02 1.13
N LEU A 49 -3.63 -1.41 0.64
CA LEU A 49 -2.78 -1.99 -0.42
C LEU A 49 -1.49 -2.65 0.10
N ARG A 50 -1.19 -2.52 1.40
CA ARG A 50 0.09 -2.94 1.99
C ARG A 50 -0.13 -3.67 3.30
N HIS A 51 0.58 -4.78 3.49
CA HIS A 51 0.60 -5.53 4.74
C HIS A 51 2.05 -5.88 5.10
N ASN A 52 2.43 -5.70 6.37
CA ASN A 52 3.78 -6.03 6.83
C ASN A 52 3.82 -7.48 7.33
N VAL A 53 4.37 -8.38 6.53
CA VAL A 53 4.42 -9.83 6.82
C VAL A 53 5.39 -10.15 7.96
N ASP A 54 6.38 -9.30 8.22
CA ASP A 54 7.40 -9.53 9.26
C ASP A 54 6.89 -9.25 10.69
N ARG A 55 5.61 -8.88 10.86
CA ARG A 55 5.05 -8.65 12.20
C ARG A 55 4.87 -9.96 12.96
N PRO A 56 5.52 -10.11 14.13
CA PRO A 56 5.50 -11.36 14.87
C PRO A 56 4.15 -11.64 15.54
N ASP A 57 3.43 -10.59 15.92
CA ASP A 57 2.12 -10.70 16.60
C ASP A 57 0.99 -11.10 15.64
N GLU A 58 1.23 -11.02 14.33
CA GLU A 58 0.26 -11.36 13.28
C GLU A 58 0.54 -12.73 12.63
N ALA A 59 1.44 -13.54 13.24
CA ALA A 59 1.79 -14.87 12.77
C ALA A 59 0.61 -15.84 12.90
N ASP A 60 0.32 -16.59 11.83
CA ASP A 60 -0.75 -17.59 11.83
C ASP A 60 -0.34 -18.85 12.60
N MET A 61 0.95 -19.19 12.53
CA MET A 61 1.50 -20.36 13.22
C MET A 61 2.84 -20.03 13.84
N CYS A 62 3.02 -20.46 15.08
CA CYS A 62 4.29 -20.41 15.79
C CYS A 62 4.70 -21.84 16.17
N VAL A 63 5.90 -22.24 15.78
CA VAL A 63 6.50 -23.53 16.15
C VAL A 63 7.36 -23.34 17.39
N ARG A 64 7.45 -24.37 18.24
CA ARG A 64 8.25 -24.36 19.49
C ARG A 64 9.72 -23.97 19.28
N ASP A 65 10.28 -24.27 18.10
CA ASP A 65 11.65 -23.92 17.72
C ASP A 65 11.84 -22.44 17.31
N GLY A 66 10.83 -21.59 17.55
CA GLY A 66 10.88 -20.15 17.28
C GLY A 66 10.61 -19.77 15.83
N ARG A 67 10.28 -20.73 14.96
CA ARG A 67 9.84 -20.44 13.58
C ARG A 67 8.41 -19.94 13.57
N ARG A 68 8.16 -18.95 12.72
CA ARG A 68 6.84 -18.35 12.51
C ARG A 68 6.48 -18.50 11.04
N LEU A 69 5.21 -18.70 10.78
CA LEU A 69 4.63 -18.66 9.44
C LEU A 69 3.56 -17.58 9.42
N ASN A 70 3.68 -16.64 8.49
CA ASN A 70 2.67 -15.63 8.25
C ASN A 70 2.20 -15.69 6.79
N ILE A 71 0.90 -15.89 6.61
CA ILE A 71 0.23 -16.00 5.34
C ILE A 71 -0.61 -14.74 5.12
N VAL A 72 -0.32 -14.01 4.04
CA VAL A 72 -1.15 -12.89 3.58
C VAL A 72 -2.01 -13.35 2.42
N ASN A 73 -3.32 -13.28 2.62
CA ASN A 73 -4.34 -13.64 1.64
C ASN A 73 -5.46 -12.59 1.66
N ARG A 74 -6.56 -12.85 0.92
CA ARG A 74 -7.74 -11.97 0.86
C ARG A 74 -8.37 -11.61 2.22
N PHE A 75 -8.13 -12.41 3.25
CA PHE A 75 -8.66 -12.15 4.60
C PHE A 75 -7.77 -11.21 5.42
N LYS A 76 -6.48 -11.06 5.08
CA LYS A 76 -5.55 -10.13 5.73
C LYS A 76 -5.31 -8.83 4.94
N LEU A 77 -5.60 -8.85 3.64
CA LEU A 77 -5.42 -7.72 2.74
C LEU A 77 -6.53 -7.70 1.67
N ASP A 78 -7.48 -6.79 1.82
CA ASP A 78 -8.71 -6.73 1.00
C ASP A 78 -8.42 -6.66 -0.50
N ALA A 79 -7.36 -5.95 -0.90
CA ALA A 79 -6.94 -5.83 -2.29
C ALA A 79 -6.69 -7.20 -2.95
N LEU A 80 -6.24 -8.21 -2.20
CA LEU A 80 -5.98 -9.56 -2.73
C LEU A 80 -7.25 -10.30 -3.15
N THR A 81 -8.43 -9.82 -2.73
CA THR A 81 -9.72 -10.34 -3.22
C THR A 81 -9.84 -10.19 -4.73
N GLN A 82 -9.31 -9.09 -5.30
CA GLN A 82 -9.38 -8.82 -6.73
C GLN A 82 -8.23 -9.47 -7.51
N PHE A 83 -7.07 -9.65 -6.87
CA PHE A 83 -5.87 -10.17 -7.54
C PHE A 83 -5.79 -11.70 -7.56
N ASN A 84 -6.58 -12.42 -6.75
CA ASN A 84 -6.45 -13.87 -6.57
C ASN A 84 -4.99 -14.29 -6.25
N LEU A 85 -4.31 -13.48 -5.44
CA LEU A 85 -2.93 -13.70 -5.02
C LEU A 85 -2.84 -14.01 -3.52
N GLY A 86 -1.76 -14.66 -3.12
CA GLY A 86 -1.39 -14.89 -1.73
C GLY A 86 0.12 -15.01 -1.59
N VAL A 87 0.64 -14.74 -0.39
CA VAL A 87 2.07 -14.80 -0.06
C VAL A 87 2.23 -15.42 1.31
N GLU A 88 3.31 -16.20 1.50
CA GLU A 88 3.70 -16.78 2.79
C GLU A 88 5.16 -16.46 3.11
N ARG A 89 5.49 -16.39 4.40
CA ARG A 89 6.84 -16.16 4.91
C ARG A 89 7.06 -16.83 6.25
#